data_AF-A0A517R001-F1
#
_entry.id   AF-A0A517R001-F1
#
_cell.length_a   1.000
_cell.length_b   1.000
_cell.length_c   1.000
_cell.angle_alpha   90.00
_cell.angle_beta   90.00
_cell.angle_gamma   90.00
#
_symmetry.space_group_name_H-M   'P 1'
#
loop_
_entity.id
_entity.type
_entity.pdbx_description
1 polymer ?
#
loop_
_entity_poly.entity_id
_entity_poly.type
_entity_poly.pdbx_seq_one_letter_code
_entity_poly.pdbx_strand_id
1 'polypeptide(L)'
;MEEQNSIADFVRVACLAECTAAKPGNVHPQASFDDLTYADFARSSEAIAPILADRALGIGRAVYDAVIASRAITASNAHLGTILLLAPLCRVESDVAMRRSLSKLLTETTVEDAELVYRAIRRASAGGLGQSDQQDVDQKPTVSLTEAMRLAADRDSIALQYTTDFALVFNWADRLGELSVQFSSDWERVVIRLYLELLAAVPDTLIARKRGKSIAEDVSRRASNLVRQEEVDHDALARFDRYLRSDGNGLNPGTTADLIAAILFVALRSGSIKRPEFNKETT
;
A
#
# COMPACT_ATOMS: atom_id res chain seq x y z
N MET A 1 -3.82 25.78 -0.13
CA MET A 1 -4.23 25.43 -1.50
C MET A 1 -3.04 24.88 -2.31
N GLU A 2 -1.89 25.57 -2.37
CA GLU A 2 -0.67 25.04 -3.02
C GLU A 2 -0.13 23.74 -2.38
N GLU A 3 -0.02 23.68 -1.05
CA GLU A 3 0.44 22.46 -0.34
C GLU A 3 -0.56 21.30 -0.41
N GLN A 4 -1.86 21.60 -0.48
CA GLN A 4 -2.90 20.57 -0.65
C GLN A 4 -2.86 20.00 -2.06
N ASN A 5 -2.59 20.85 -3.07
CA ASN A 5 -2.39 20.43 -4.45
C ASN A 5 -1.13 19.57 -4.60
N SER A 6 -0.06 19.80 -3.83
CA SER A 6 1.14 18.95 -3.85
C SER A 6 0.92 17.59 -3.19
N ILE A 7 0.19 17.50 -2.07
CA ILE A 7 -0.12 16.22 -1.41
C ILE A 7 -1.00 15.34 -2.30
N ALA A 8 -2.06 15.91 -2.90
CA ALA A 8 -2.90 15.17 -3.82
C ALA A 8 -2.07 14.61 -4.99
N ASP A 9 -1.14 15.40 -5.51
CA ASP A 9 -0.23 14.95 -6.56
C ASP A 9 0.71 13.83 -6.11
N PHE A 10 1.28 13.91 -4.90
CA PHE A 10 2.09 12.82 -4.37
C PHE A 10 1.29 11.53 -4.19
N VAL A 11 0.02 11.61 -3.74
CA VAL A 11 -0.87 10.45 -3.68
C VAL A 11 -1.09 9.87 -5.06
N ARG A 12 -1.44 10.69 -6.06
CA ARG A 12 -1.66 10.23 -7.44
C ARG A 12 -0.43 9.52 -8.00
N VAL A 13 0.73 10.18 -7.92
CA VAL A 13 1.98 9.64 -8.47
C VAL A 13 2.41 8.37 -7.77
N ALA A 14 2.29 8.32 -6.44
CA ALA A 14 2.66 7.13 -5.68
C ALA A 14 1.80 5.92 -6.06
N CYS A 15 0.47 6.09 -6.11
CA CYS A 15 -0.46 5.05 -6.53
C CYS A 15 -0.25 4.65 -8.01
N LEU A 16 -0.02 5.62 -8.89
CA LEU A 16 0.18 5.35 -10.32
C LEU A 16 1.52 4.64 -10.57
N ALA A 17 2.61 5.06 -9.91
CA ALA A 17 3.90 4.38 -10.01
C ALA A 17 3.86 2.97 -9.44
N GLU A 18 3.11 2.78 -8.35
CA GLU A 18 2.85 1.45 -7.79
C GLU A 18 2.18 0.56 -8.84
N CYS A 19 1.05 0.96 -9.42
CA CYS A 19 0.31 0.08 -10.34
C CYS A 19 0.85 0.07 -11.78
N THR A 20 1.67 1.02 -12.19
CA THR A 20 2.29 1.02 -13.52
C THR A 20 3.45 0.04 -13.60
N ALA A 21 4.28 -0.03 -12.54
CA ALA A 21 5.41 -0.93 -12.51
C ALA A 21 4.96 -2.39 -12.64
N ALA A 22 5.57 -3.15 -13.55
CA ALA A 22 5.24 -4.56 -13.82
C ALA A 22 5.68 -5.52 -12.70
N LYS A 23 5.15 -5.34 -11.50
CA LYS A 23 5.49 -6.13 -10.32
C LYS A 23 4.87 -7.54 -10.42
N PRO A 24 5.66 -8.59 -10.18
CA PRO A 24 5.19 -9.97 -10.28
C PRO A 24 3.94 -10.23 -9.44
N GLY A 25 2.90 -10.79 -10.05
CA GLY A 25 1.68 -11.17 -9.33
C GLY A 25 0.72 -10.02 -8.99
N ASN A 26 0.99 -8.77 -9.40
CA ASN A 26 0.09 -7.63 -9.21
C ASN A 26 -0.47 -7.10 -10.54
N VAL A 27 -1.45 -6.20 -10.49
CA VAL A 27 -1.98 -5.55 -11.71
C VAL A 27 -0.97 -4.54 -12.24
N HIS A 28 -0.85 -4.48 -13.56
CA HIS A 28 -0.09 -3.46 -14.29
C HIS A 28 -0.66 -3.31 -15.71
N PRO A 29 -0.19 -2.37 -16.57
CA PRO A 29 -0.79 -2.11 -17.87
C PRO A 29 -0.96 -3.34 -18.79
N GLN A 30 -0.15 -4.39 -18.60
CA GLN A 30 -0.16 -5.60 -19.42
C GLN A 30 -0.75 -6.83 -18.69
N ALA A 31 -1.19 -6.69 -17.43
CA ALA A 31 -1.79 -7.80 -16.69
C ALA A 31 -2.86 -7.34 -15.70
N SER A 32 -4.01 -8.02 -15.71
CA SER A 32 -5.16 -7.74 -14.86
C SER A 32 -5.62 -8.99 -14.10
N PHE A 33 -6.55 -8.80 -13.16
CA PHE A 33 -7.40 -9.86 -12.62
C PHE A 33 -8.81 -9.75 -13.20
N ASP A 34 -9.63 -10.77 -12.98
CA ASP A 34 -11.02 -10.81 -13.45
C ASP A 34 -11.85 -9.64 -12.89
N ASP A 35 -11.53 -9.19 -11.68
CA ASP A 35 -12.25 -8.14 -10.94
C ASP A 35 -11.51 -6.80 -10.86
N LEU A 36 -10.33 -6.69 -11.47
CA LEU A 36 -9.46 -5.51 -11.28
C LEU A 36 -8.47 -5.30 -12.43
N THR A 37 -8.54 -4.11 -13.05
CA THR A 37 -7.66 -3.70 -14.16
C THR A 37 -6.77 -2.51 -13.77
N TYR A 38 -5.73 -2.25 -14.58
CA TYR A 38 -4.88 -1.06 -14.41
C TYR A 38 -5.69 0.25 -14.52
N ALA A 39 -6.65 0.32 -15.45
CA ALA A 39 -7.52 1.48 -15.61
C ALA A 39 -8.41 1.72 -14.37
N ASP A 40 -8.78 0.67 -13.64
CA ASP A 40 -9.49 0.80 -12.36
C ASP A 40 -8.60 1.40 -11.28
N PHE A 41 -7.34 0.98 -11.21
CA PHE A 41 -6.32 1.55 -10.31
C PHE A 41 -6.06 3.02 -10.61
N ALA A 42 -5.76 3.36 -11.87
CA ALA A 42 -5.49 4.74 -12.26
C ALA A 42 -6.69 5.65 -11.95
N ARG A 43 -7.91 5.27 -12.33
CA ARG A 43 -9.12 6.06 -12.03
C ARG A 43 -9.38 6.17 -10.52
N SER A 44 -9.18 5.09 -9.77
CA SER A 44 -9.35 5.12 -8.31
C SER A 44 -8.34 6.05 -7.65
N SER A 45 -7.08 6.07 -8.10
CA SER A 45 -6.06 6.98 -7.59
C SER A 45 -6.45 8.45 -7.76
N GLU A 46 -7.03 8.81 -8.91
CA GLU A 46 -7.54 10.16 -9.17
C GLU A 46 -8.70 10.55 -8.25
N ALA A 47 -9.58 9.59 -7.93
CA ALA A 47 -10.73 9.84 -7.07
C ALA A 47 -10.34 9.97 -5.58
N ILE A 48 -9.39 9.15 -5.10
CA ILE A 48 -9.00 9.17 -3.68
C ILE A 48 -8.04 10.30 -3.34
N ALA A 49 -7.18 10.72 -4.27
CA ALA A 49 -6.16 11.74 -4.03
C ALA A 49 -6.66 13.05 -3.42
N PRO A 50 -7.70 13.74 -3.97
CA PRO A 50 -8.19 14.98 -3.38
C PRO A 50 -8.79 14.78 -1.98
N ILE A 51 -9.41 13.63 -1.72
CA ILE A 51 -10.00 13.29 -0.41
C ILE A 51 -8.89 13.07 0.62
N LEU A 52 -7.88 12.27 0.26
CA LEU A 52 -6.74 12.01 1.13
C LEU A 52 -5.90 13.26 1.37
N ALA A 53 -5.85 14.20 0.44
CA ALA A 53 -5.16 15.48 0.61
C ALA A 53 -5.94 16.49 1.47
N ASP A 54 -7.25 16.30 1.69
CA ASP A 54 -8.07 17.27 2.43
C ASP A 54 -7.80 17.28 3.94
N ARG A 55 -6.87 18.16 4.34
CA ARG A 55 -6.45 18.34 5.75
C ARG A 55 -7.59 18.74 6.70
N ALA A 56 -8.75 19.17 6.20
CA ALA A 56 -9.92 19.42 7.05
C ALA A 56 -10.55 18.13 7.60
N LEU A 57 -10.30 16.98 6.97
CA LEU A 57 -10.81 15.68 7.39
C LEU A 57 -9.87 15.02 8.42
N GLY A 58 -10.44 14.44 9.48
CA GLY A 58 -9.72 13.48 10.33
C GLY A 58 -9.39 12.17 9.60
N ILE A 59 -8.54 11.32 10.19
CA ILE A 59 -8.07 10.07 9.56
C ILE A 59 -9.25 9.16 9.19
N GLY A 60 -10.13 8.87 10.15
CA GLY A 60 -11.23 7.94 9.90
C GLY A 60 -12.17 8.42 8.79
N ARG A 61 -12.45 9.74 8.75
CA ARG A 61 -13.29 10.32 7.71
C ARG A 61 -12.62 10.28 6.34
N ALA A 62 -11.34 10.60 6.26
CA ALA A 62 -10.57 10.52 5.02
C ALA A 62 -10.55 9.08 4.47
N VAL A 63 -10.31 8.08 5.33
CA VAL A 63 -10.37 6.67 4.94
C VAL A 63 -11.76 6.29 4.43
N TYR A 64 -12.81 6.62 5.19
CA TYR A 64 -14.18 6.28 4.81
C TYR A 64 -14.57 6.89 3.47
N ASP A 65 -14.39 8.20 3.30
CA ASP A 65 -14.77 8.90 2.07
C ASP A 65 -13.94 8.42 0.87
N ALA A 66 -12.64 8.16 1.05
CA ALA A 66 -11.77 7.64 -0.01
C ALA A 66 -12.18 6.21 -0.44
N VAL A 67 -12.55 5.35 0.51
CA VAL A 67 -13.06 4.01 0.18
C VAL A 67 -14.38 4.11 -0.58
N ILE A 68 -15.31 5.00 -0.18
CA ILE A 68 -16.56 5.21 -0.92
C ILE A 68 -16.27 5.69 -2.35
N ALA A 69 -15.34 6.62 -2.54
CA ALA A 69 -14.96 7.12 -3.85
C ALA A 69 -14.34 6.01 -4.73
N SER A 70 -13.42 5.20 -4.20
CA SER A 70 -12.84 4.07 -4.93
C SER A 70 -13.91 3.01 -5.29
N ARG A 71 -14.85 2.75 -4.38
CA ARG A 71 -15.97 1.82 -4.60
C ARG A 71 -16.96 2.26 -5.68
N ALA A 72 -17.03 3.54 -6.00
CA ALA A 72 -17.81 4.04 -7.11
C ALA A 72 -17.16 3.71 -8.49
N ILE A 73 -15.88 3.34 -8.50
CA ILE A 73 -15.10 3.06 -9.70
C ILE A 73 -14.91 1.56 -9.91
N THR A 74 -14.59 0.82 -8.85
CA THR A 74 -14.31 -0.62 -8.93
C THR A 74 -15.02 -1.42 -7.84
N ALA A 75 -15.41 -2.64 -8.19
CA ALA A 75 -15.93 -3.63 -7.25
C ALA A 75 -14.84 -4.38 -6.47
N SER A 76 -13.56 -4.14 -6.77
CA SER A 76 -12.44 -4.66 -6.00
C SER A 76 -12.19 -3.86 -4.72
N ASN A 77 -11.47 -4.45 -3.77
CA ASN A 77 -11.05 -3.83 -2.52
C ASN A 77 -9.56 -3.42 -2.51
N ALA A 78 -8.90 -3.47 -3.66
CA ALA A 78 -7.44 -3.38 -3.76
C ALA A 78 -6.83 -2.06 -3.27
N HIS A 79 -7.58 -0.96 -3.19
CA HIS A 79 -7.08 0.30 -2.65
C HIS A 79 -7.21 0.43 -1.13
N LEU A 80 -7.89 -0.50 -0.45
CA LEU A 80 -8.18 -0.35 0.98
C LEU A 80 -6.89 -0.22 1.80
N GLY A 81 -5.90 -1.08 1.55
CA GLY A 81 -4.64 -1.04 2.29
C GLY A 81 -3.85 0.24 2.02
N THR A 82 -3.74 0.62 0.74
CA THR A 82 -3.14 1.89 0.32
C THR A 82 -3.82 3.10 0.96
N ILE A 83 -5.16 3.15 0.99
CA ILE A 83 -5.92 4.22 1.64
C ILE A 83 -5.62 4.29 3.15
N LEU A 84 -5.60 3.14 3.82
CA LEU A 84 -5.27 3.06 5.26
C LEU A 84 -3.85 3.57 5.53
N LEU A 85 -2.88 3.22 4.69
CA LEU A 85 -1.50 3.69 4.86
C LEU A 85 -1.35 5.18 4.54
N LEU A 86 -1.95 5.67 3.45
CA LEU A 86 -1.78 7.04 2.99
C LEU A 86 -2.54 8.08 3.83
N ALA A 87 -3.73 7.74 4.35
CA ALA A 87 -4.55 8.68 5.13
C ALA A 87 -3.81 9.37 6.29
N PRO A 88 -3.12 8.65 7.21
CA PRO A 88 -2.35 9.29 8.26
C PRO A 88 -1.09 10.00 7.73
N LEU A 89 -0.42 9.46 6.69
CA LEU A 89 0.76 10.09 6.09
C LEU A 89 0.45 11.46 5.47
N CYS A 90 -0.70 11.60 4.80
CA CYS A 90 -1.17 12.86 4.22
C CYS A 90 -1.51 13.94 5.26
N ARG A 91 -1.63 13.58 6.54
CA ARG A 91 -1.98 14.53 7.62
C ARG A 91 -0.78 15.12 8.33
N VAL A 92 0.40 14.58 8.11
CA VAL A 92 1.62 15.14 8.68
C VAL A 92 1.95 16.49 8.03
N GLU A 93 2.33 17.48 8.82
CA GLU A 93 2.59 18.87 8.36
C GLU A 93 4.00 19.07 7.78
N SER A 94 5.02 18.40 8.31
CA SER A 94 6.42 18.66 7.94
C SER A 94 7.12 17.39 7.46
N ASP A 95 7.89 17.51 6.39
CA ASP A 95 8.71 16.42 5.84
C ASP A 95 9.91 16.11 6.74
N VAL A 96 10.54 17.16 7.29
CA VAL A 96 11.73 17.06 8.18
C VAL A 96 11.39 16.35 9.50
N ALA A 97 10.14 16.47 9.95
CA ALA A 97 9.66 15.84 11.19
C ALA A 97 8.58 14.78 10.95
N MET A 98 8.47 14.24 9.73
CA MET A 98 7.31 13.46 9.30
C MET A 98 7.00 12.31 10.27
N ARG A 99 8.02 11.53 10.61
CA ARG A 99 7.91 10.39 11.52
C ARG A 99 7.45 10.80 12.93
N ARG A 100 7.95 11.92 13.47
CA ARG A 100 7.58 12.40 14.81
C ARG A 100 6.13 12.89 14.84
N SER A 101 5.75 13.69 13.85
CA SER A 101 4.38 14.20 13.75
C SER A 101 3.37 13.08 13.49
N LEU A 102 3.74 12.07 12.71
CA LEU A 102 2.93 10.87 12.52
C LEU A 102 2.74 10.10 13.83
N SER A 103 3.81 9.84 14.57
CA SER A 103 3.74 9.14 15.86
C SER A 103 2.75 9.84 16.82
N LYS A 104 2.85 11.18 16.95
CA LYS A 104 1.89 11.96 17.72
C LYS A 104 0.45 11.77 17.22
N LEU A 105 0.22 11.93 15.91
CA LEU A 105 -1.10 11.76 15.30
C LEU A 105 -1.70 10.37 15.57
N LEU A 106 -0.89 9.31 15.49
CA LEU A 106 -1.33 7.94 15.74
C LEU A 106 -1.74 7.72 17.21
N THR A 107 -1.07 8.38 18.17
CA THR A 107 -1.47 8.33 19.58
C THR A 107 -2.78 9.07 19.89
N GLU A 108 -3.18 9.99 19.02
CA GLU A 108 -4.37 10.84 19.18
C GLU A 108 -5.61 10.31 18.43
N THR A 109 -5.49 9.15 17.75
CA THR A 109 -6.65 8.55 17.08
C THR A 109 -7.78 8.22 18.06
N THR A 110 -9.01 8.30 17.58
CA THR A 110 -10.21 8.20 18.42
C THR A 110 -11.01 6.92 18.13
N VAL A 111 -12.00 6.63 18.99
CA VAL A 111 -13.01 5.59 18.74
C VAL A 111 -13.83 5.92 17.48
N GLU A 112 -14.07 7.20 17.23
CA GLU A 112 -14.83 7.68 16.07
C GLU A 112 -14.06 7.46 14.77
N ASP A 113 -12.72 7.60 14.79
CA ASP A 113 -11.86 7.18 13.69
C ASP A 113 -11.96 5.68 13.44
N ALA A 114 -11.93 4.86 14.50
CA ALA A 114 -12.09 3.42 14.40
C ALA A 114 -13.45 3.06 13.79
N GLU A 115 -14.54 3.71 14.22
CA GLU A 115 -15.88 3.46 13.72
C GLU A 115 -15.99 3.74 12.21
N LEU A 116 -15.42 4.85 11.75
CA LEU A 116 -15.40 5.19 10.33
C LEU A 116 -14.53 4.23 9.52
N VAL A 117 -13.37 3.81 10.03
CA VAL A 117 -12.52 2.81 9.38
C VAL A 117 -13.22 1.46 9.31
N TYR A 118 -13.87 1.00 10.38
CA TYR A 118 -14.63 -0.26 10.37
C TYR A 118 -15.74 -0.22 9.32
N ARG A 119 -16.47 0.91 9.24
CA ARG A 119 -17.47 1.13 8.18
C ARG A 119 -16.84 1.09 6.79
N ALA A 120 -15.66 1.67 6.61
CA ALA A 120 -14.94 1.67 5.35
C ALA A 120 -14.55 0.24 4.94
N ILE A 121 -13.98 -0.53 5.86
CA ILE A 121 -13.61 -1.94 5.67
C ILE A 121 -14.83 -2.78 5.24
N ARG A 122 -15.97 -2.61 5.93
CA ARG A 122 -17.23 -3.29 5.56
C ARG A 122 -17.70 -2.90 4.16
N ARG A 123 -17.59 -1.62 3.79
CA ARG A 123 -17.97 -1.12 2.45
C ARG A 123 -17.04 -1.60 1.34
N ALA A 124 -15.76 -1.77 1.65
CA ALA A 124 -14.78 -2.35 0.73
C ALA A 124 -15.07 -3.84 0.45
N SER A 125 -15.95 -4.49 1.22
CA SER A 125 -16.19 -5.94 1.16
C SER A 125 -14.89 -6.72 1.29
N ALA A 126 -14.02 -6.29 2.20
CA ALA A 126 -12.70 -6.89 2.36
C ALA A 126 -12.84 -8.33 2.88
N GLY A 127 -12.81 -9.29 1.96
CA GLY A 127 -12.93 -10.71 2.26
C GLY A 127 -11.78 -11.23 3.13
N GLY A 128 -12.09 -12.24 3.95
CA GLY A 128 -11.10 -13.00 4.69
C GLY A 128 -10.62 -12.39 6.01
N LEU A 129 -11.23 -11.30 6.49
CA LEU A 129 -10.92 -10.74 7.82
C LEU A 129 -11.27 -11.70 8.97
N GLY A 130 -12.17 -12.66 8.72
CA GLY A 130 -12.65 -13.59 9.74
C GLY A 130 -13.47 -12.89 10.81
N GLN A 131 -13.94 -13.66 11.79
CA GLN A 131 -14.49 -13.12 13.02
C GLN A 131 -13.36 -12.89 14.02
N SER A 132 -13.45 -11.82 14.79
CA SER A 132 -12.51 -11.51 15.86
C SER A 132 -13.21 -11.57 17.21
N ASP A 133 -12.66 -12.35 18.14
CA ASP A 133 -13.19 -12.42 19.52
C ASP A 133 -13.08 -11.05 20.24
N GLN A 134 -12.20 -10.17 19.75
CA GLN A 134 -12.00 -8.82 20.25
C GLN A 134 -12.17 -7.81 19.13
N GLN A 135 -13.07 -6.84 19.32
CA GLN A 135 -13.31 -5.71 18.41
C GLN A 135 -13.56 -6.15 16.95
N ASP A 136 -14.56 -7.04 16.76
CA ASP A 136 -14.96 -7.47 15.43
C ASP A 136 -15.34 -6.26 14.55
N VAL A 137 -14.85 -6.25 13.31
CA VAL A 137 -15.12 -5.17 12.35
C VAL A 137 -16.59 -5.07 11.98
N ASP A 138 -17.42 -6.08 12.23
CA ASP A 138 -18.87 -6.04 12.06
C ASP A 138 -19.60 -5.35 13.22
N GLN A 139 -18.90 -5.09 14.33
CA GLN A 139 -19.45 -4.43 15.51
C GLN A 139 -19.01 -2.96 15.59
N LYS A 140 -19.57 -2.24 16.57
CA LYS A 140 -19.15 -0.89 16.91
C LYS A 140 -17.87 -0.98 17.76
N PRO A 141 -16.78 -0.29 17.40
CA PRO A 141 -15.57 -0.32 18.20
C PRO A 141 -15.76 0.40 19.54
N THR A 142 -15.02 -0.03 20.55
CA THR A 142 -14.96 0.60 21.88
C THR A 142 -13.57 1.16 22.21
N VAL A 143 -12.62 1.04 21.28
CA VAL A 143 -11.22 1.47 21.42
C VAL A 143 -10.85 2.40 20.27
N SER A 144 -9.76 3.15 20.42
CA SER A 144 -9.23 4.01 19.36
C SER A 144 -8.80 3.22 18.12
N LEU A 145 -8.63 3.90 16.99
CA LEU A 145 -8.16 3.26 15.75
C LEU A 145 -6.80 2.56 15.95
N THR A 146 -5.82 3.21 16.59
CA THR A 146 -4.50 2.62 16.83
C THR A 146 -4.57 1.42 17.78
N GLU A 147 -5.44 1.46 18.79
CA GLU A 147 -5.67 0.30 19.66
C GLU A 147 -6.32 -0.86 18.91
N ALA A 148 -7.30 -0.58 18.03
CA ALA A 148 -7.90 -1.59 17.18
C ALA A 148 -6.88 -2.22 16.22
N MET A 149 -6.02 -1.41 15.59
CA MET A 149 -4.94 -1.90 14.72
C MET A 149 -3.93 -2.76 15.49
N ARG A 150 -3.68 -2.45 16.77
CA ARG A 150 -2.80 -3.27 17.62
C ARG A 150 -3.28 -4.70 17.80
N LEU A 151 -4.58 -4.94 17.81
CA LEU A 151 -5.17 -6.28 17.91
C LEU A 151 -4.95 -7.13 16.64
N ALA A 152 -4.56 -6.51 15.52
CA ALA A 152 -4.31 -7.19 14.25
C ALA A 152 -2.84 -7.13 13.81
N ALA A 153 -1.97 -6.42 14.53
CA ALA A 153 -0.59 -6.11 14.13
C ALA A 153 0.32 -7.36 13.96
N ASP A 154 -0.03 -8.48 14.58
CA ASP A 154 0.69 -9.75 14.46
C ASP A 154 0.39 -10.51 13.16
N ARG A 155 -0.77 -10.23 12.54
CA ARG A 155 -1.27 -10.94 11.35
C ARG A 155 -1.51 -10.03 10.14
N ASP A 156 -1.42 -8.72 10.30
CA ASP A 156 -1.65 -7.72 9.25
C ASP A 156 -0.54 -6.65 9.25
N SER A 157 0.20 -6.55 8.14
CA SER A 157 1.35 -5.64 8.04
C SER A 157 0.97 -4.17 7.95
N ILE A 158 -0.25 -3.85 7.50
CA ILE A 158 -0.79 -2.48 7.50
C ILE A 158 -1.13 -2.09 8.93
N ALA A 159 -1.81 -2.96 9.67
CA ALA A 159 -2.10 -2.74 11.08
C ALA A 159 -0.83 -2.59 11.92
N LEU A 160 0.22 -3.37 11.61
CA LEU A 160 1.53 -3.23 12.24
C LEU A 160 2.09 -1.81 12.09
N GLN A 161 1.93 -1.15 10.94
CA GLN A 161 2.43 0.21 10.73
C GLN A 161 1.85 1.23 11.71
N TYR A 162 0.57 1.10 12.07
CA TYR A 162 -0.06 1.98 13.06
C TYR A 162 0.53 1.82 14.46
N THR A 163 1.07 0.65 14.78
CA THR A 163 1.66 0.37 16.10
C THR A 163 3.16 0.63 16.19
N THR A 164 3.84 0.67 15.04
CA THR A 164 5.28 0.86 14.94
C THR A 164 5.65 2.20 14.30
N ASP A 165 4.74 3.18 14.34
CA ASP A 165 4.94 4.51 13.76
C ASP A 165 5.44 4.49 12.30
N PHE A 166 4.90 3.56 11.51
CA PHE A 166 5.24 3.35 10.10
C PHE A 166 6.74 3.06 9.86
N ALA A 167 7.44 2.49 10.86
CA ALA A 167 8.87 2.23 10.78
C ALA A 167 9.29 1.45 9.53
N LEU A 168 8.50 0.48 9.09
CA LEU A 168 8.79 -0.26 7.86
C LEU A 168 8.72 0.68 6.65
N VAL A 169 7.64 1.44 6.50
CA VAL A 169 7.47 2.38 5.38
C VAL A 169 8.64 3.38 5.31
N PHE A 170 9.05 3.97 6.44
CA PHE A 170 10.18 4.91 6.45
C PHE A 170 11.51 4.23 6.10
N ASN A 171 11.82 3.08 6.72
CA ASN A 171 13.09 2.38 6.43
C ASN A 171 13.19 1.96 4.96
N TRP A 172 12.08 1.53 4.35
CA TRP A 172 12.07 1.17 2.94
C TRP A 172 12.02 2.38 2.00
N ALA A 173 11.56 3.55 2.46
CA ALA A 173 11.71 4.81 1.71
C ALA A 173 13.17 5.25 1.62
N ASP A 174 13.94 5.07 2.70
CA ASP A 174 15.39 5.29 2.66
C ASP A 174 16.06 4.34 1.66
N ARG A 175 15.70 3.04 1.72
CA ARG A 175 16.18 2.03 0.76
C ARG A 175 15.81 2.36 -0.68
N LEU A 176 14.61 2.88 -0.92
CA LEU A 176 14.17 3.34 -2.24
C LEU A 176 15.05 4.49 -2.78
N GLY A 177 15.46 5.42 -1.91
CA GLY A 177 16.42 6.47 -2.25
C GLY A 177 17.78 5.91 -2.69
N GLU A 178 18.31 4.93 -1.96
CA GLU A 178 19.56 4.24 -2.32
C GLU A 178 19.46 3.55 -3.70
N LEU A 179 18.38 2.80 -3.93
CA LEU A 179 18.13 2.11 -5.20
C LEU A 179 17.99 3.11 -6.35
N SER A 180 17.38 4.27 -6.12
CA SER A 180 17.19 5.31 -7.14
C SER A 180 18.50 5.91 -7.62
N VAL A 181 19.49 6.05 -6.71
CA VAL A 181 20.86 6.44 -7.06
C VAL A 181 21.57 5.31 -7.81
N GLN A 182 21.44 4.07 -7.34
CA GLN A 182 22.10 2.90 -7.93
C GLN A 182 21.68 2.63 -9.38
N PHE A 183 20.39 2.79 -9.70
CA PHE A 183 19.83 2.45 -11.02
C PHE A 183 19.55 3.69 -11.89
N SER A 184 20.31 4.78 -11.70
CA SER A 184 20.27 5.97 -12.56
C SER A 184 18.87 6.54 -12.83
N SER A 185 17.96 6.45 -11.84
CA SER A 185 16.56 6.89 -11.96
C SER A 185 15.68 6.12 -12.97
N ASP A 186 16.03 4.89 -13.36
CA ASP A 186 15.06 3.95 -13.96
C ASP A 186 14.01 3.58 -12.92
N TRP A 187 12.98 4.41 -12.82
CA TRP A 187 12.02 4.38 -11.73
C TRP A 187 11.27 3.04 -11.68
N GLU A 188 10.95 2.45 -12.83
CA GLU A 188 10.20 1.19 -12.88
C GLU A 188 11.07 0.05 -12.37
N ARG A 189 12.32 -0.05 -12.84
CA ARG A 189 13.27 -1.05 -12.35
C ARG A 189 13.50 -0.91 -10.84
N VAL A 190 13.61 0.32 -10.35
CA VAL A 190 13.76 0.63 -8.93
C VAL A 190 12.55 0.15 -8.12
N VAL A 191 11.33 0.41 -8.58
CA VAL A 191 10.10 -0.03 -7.92
C VAL A 191 9.99 -1.56 -7.90
N ILE A 192 10.30 -2.23 -9.02
CA ILE A 192 10.29 -3.71 -9.10
C ILE A 192 11.36 -4.29 -8.15
N ARG A 193 12.55 -3.70 -8.10
CA ARG A 193 13.62 -4.14 -7.20
C ARG A 193 13.22 -3.98 -5.74
N LEU A 194 12.68 -2.81 -5.36
CA LEU A 194 12.19 -2.55 -4.01
C LEU A 194 11.08 -3.53 -3.62
N TYR A 195 10.13 -3.78 -4.52
CA TYR A 195 9.06 -4.74 -4.32
C TYR A 195 9.59 -6.16 -4.02
N LEU A 196 10.55 -6.64 -4.80
CA LEU A 196 11.15 -7.96 -4.59
C LEU A 196 11.95 -8.03 -3.29
N GLU A 197 12.70 -6.98 -2.94
CA GLU A 197 13.44 -6.90 -1.68
C GLU A 197 12.48 -6.90 -0.47
N LEU A 198 11.40 -6.13 -0.54
CA LEU A 198 10.38 -6.09 0.51
C LEU A 198 9.65 -7.42 0.66
N LEU A 199 9.20 -8.02 -0.45
CA LEU A 199 8.52 -9.32 -0.45
C LEU A 199 9.43 -10.44 0.07
N ALA A 200 10.73 -10.36 -0.20
CA ALA A 200 11.71 -11.31 0.33
C ALA A 200 11.90 -11.16 1.85
N ALA A 201 11.82 -9.94 2.38
CA ALA A 201 12.04 -9.65 3.79
C ALA A 201 10.80 -9.86 4.67
N VAL A 202 9.60 -9.62 4.12
CA VAL A 202 8.35 -9.61 4.88
C VAL A 202 7.31 -10.47 4.15
N PRO A 203 6.91 -11.62 4.72
CA PRO A 203 5.83 -12.43 4.15
C PRO A 203 4.54 -11.63 3.99
N ASP A 204 3.96 -11.68 2.79
CA ASP A 204 2.76 -10.90 2.47
C ASP A 204 1.55 -11.40 3.26
N THR A 205 0.90 -10.49 4.00
CA THR A 205 -0.20 -10.82 4.91
C THR A 205 -1.53 -11.04 4.17
N LEU A 206 -1.72 -10.54 2.95
CA LEU A 206 -2.85 -10.92 2.10
C LEU A 206 -2.72 -12.37 1.62
N ILE A 207 -1.53 -12.79 1.19
CA ILE A 207 -1.26 -14.19 0.84
C ILE A 207 -1.43 -15.07 2.08
N ALA A 208 -0.87 -14.67 3.22
CA ALA A 208 -1.00 -15.44 4.46
C ALA A 208 -2.48 -15.62 4.86
N ARG A 209 -3.31 -14.59 4.65
CA ARG A 209 -4.76 -14.64 4.89
C ARG A 209 -5.50 -15.56 3.92
N LYS A 210 -5.14 -15.56 2.63
CA LYS A 210 -5.79 -16.37 1.59
C LYS A 210 -5.33 -17.83 1.57
N ARG A 211 -4.05 -18.09 1.88
CA ARG A 211 -3.35 -19.37 1.63
C ARG A 211 -2.49 -19.87 2.79
N GLY A 212 -2.45 -19.14 3.91
CA GLY A 212 -1.69 -19.52 5.10
C GLY A 212 -0.25 -19.02 5.10
N LYS A 213 0.29 -18.86 6.31
CA LYS A 213 1.62 -18.29 6.56
C LYS A 213 2.76 -19.03 5.83
N SER A 214 2.70 -20.37 5.79
CA SER A 214 3.75 -21.18 5.15
C SER A 214 3.89 -20.90 3.64
N ILE A 215 2.75 -20.62 2.97
CA ILE A 215 2.75 -20.26 1.54
C ILE A 215 3.30 -18.85 1.34
N ALA A 216 2.92 -17.89 2.19
CA ALA A 216 3.48 -16.54 2.15
C ALA A 216 5.02 -16.56 2.35
N GLU A 217 5.52 -17.38 3.28
CA GLU A 217 6.96 -17.57 3.47
C GLU A 217 7.65 -18.23 2.27
N ASP A 218 6.97 -19.15 1.55
CA ASP A 218 7.49 -19.71 0.30
C ASP A 218 7.64 -18.66 -0.80
N VAL A 219 6.64 -17.77 -0.92
CA VAL A 219 6.70 -16.63 -1.83
C VAL A 219 7.91 -15.74 -1.50
N SER A 220 8.12 -15.40 -0.22
CA SER A 220 9.28 -14.62 0.22
C SER A 220 10.61 -15.32 -0.10
N ARG A 221 10.71 -16.64 0.11
CA ARG A 221 11.92 -17.40 -0.27
C ARG A 221 12.20 -17.34 -1.76
N ARG A 222 11.16 -17.44 -2.61
CA ARG A 222 11.30 -17.31 -4.07
C ARG A 222 11.73 -15.90 -4.49
N ALA A 223 11.14 -14.87 -3.89
CA ALA A 223 11.56 -13.48 -4.10
C ALA A 223 13.03 -13.26 -3.69
N SER A 224 13.46 -13.84 -2.57
CA SER A 224 14.85 -13.77 -2.10
C SER A 224 15.85 -14.35 -3.10
N ASN A 225 15.49 -15.44 -3.79
CA ASN A 225 16.34 -16.02 -4.83
C ASN A 225 16.50 -15.11 -6.05
N LEU A 226 15.49 -14.30 -6.38
CA LEU A 226 15.58 -13.29 -7.45
C LEU A 226 16.45 -12.10 -7.03
N VAL A 227 16.31 -11.64 -5.78
CA VAL A 227 17.07 -10.49 -5.23
C VAL A 227 18.59 -10.76 -5.15
N ARG A 228 18.97 -12.02 -4.91
CA ARG A 228 20.39 -12.45 -4.83
C ARG A 228 21.12 -12.40 -6.18
N GLN A 229 20.42 -12.33 -7.30
CA GLN A 229 21.05 -12.17 -8.60
C GLN A 229 21.47 -10.70 -8.79
N GLU A 230 22.70 -10.49 -9.26
CA GLU A 230 23.21 -9.14 -9.56
C GLU A 230 22.52 -8.55 -10.80
N GLU A 231 22.28 -9.39 -11.80
CA GLU A 231 21.53 -9.05 -13.00
C GLU A 231 20.07 -9.53 -12.92
N VAL A 232 19.18 -8.80 -13.61
CA VAL A 232 17.77 -9.18 -13.68
C VAL A 232 17.62 -10.38 -14.62
N ASP A 233 17.38 -11.56 -14.06
CA ASP A 233 16.94 -12.73 -14.83
C ASP A 233 15.46 -12.56 -15.20
N HIS A 234 15.22 -12.02 -16.40
CA HIS A 234 13.88 -11.79 -16.94
C HIS A 234 13.04 -13.07 -17.03
N ASP A 235 13.66 -14.22 -17.33
CA ASP A 235 12.95 -15.49 -17.42
C ASP A 235 12.54 -16.00 -16.05
N ALA A 236 13.41 -15.86 -15.04
CA ALA A 236 13.07 -16.17 -13.66
C ALA A 236 11.98 -15.25 -13.12
N LEU A 237 12.05 -13.95 -13.42
CA LEU A 237 11.02 -12.99 -13.05
C LEU A 237 9.66 -13.34 -13.68
N ALA A 238 9.65 -13.68 -14.98
CA ALA A 238 8.43 -14.09 -15.68
C ALA A 238 7.88 -15.42 -15.16
N ARG A 239 8.74 -16.39 -14.79
CA ARG A 239 8.30 -17.63 -14.12
C ARG A 239 7.67 -17.34 -12.76
N PHE A 240 8.26 -16.42 -11.99
CA PHE A 240 7.75 -16.04 -10.68
C PHE A 240 6.41 -15.31 -10.78
N ASP A 241 6.26 -14.39 -11.73
CA ASP A 241 4.98 -13.73 -12.03
C ASP A 241 3.88 -14.74 -12.37
N ARG A 242 4.15 -15.67 -13.30
CA ARG A 242 3.20 -16.74 -13.64
C ARG A 242 2.82 -17.60 -12.43
N TYR A 243 3.78 -17.90 -11.56
CA TYR A 243 3.51 -18.63 -10.32
C TYR A 243 2.55 -17.86 -9.41
N LEU A 244 2.80 -16.57 -9.16
CA LEU A 244 1.93 -15.74 -8.31
C LEU A 244 0.52 -15.55 -8.90
N ARG A 245 0.37 -15.65 -10.22
CA ARG A 245 -0.92 -15.57 -10.92
C ARG A 245 -1.64 -16.92 -11.05
N SER A 246 -0.98 -18.03 -10.76
CA SER A 246 -1.48 -19.38 -11.09
C SER A 246 -2.75 -19.81 -10.35
N ASP A 247 -3.09 -19.12 -9.26
CA ASP A 247 -4.16 -19.51 -8.33
C ASP A 247 -5.22 -18.40 -8.20
N GLY A 248 -5.67 -17.85 -9.34
CA GLY A 248 -6.81 -16.92 -9.39
C GLY A 248 -6.70 -15.75 -8.41
N ASN A 249 -5.53 -15.10 -8.35
CA ASN A 249 -5.14 -14.04 -7.39
C ASN A 249 -4.85 -14.45 -5.93
N GLY A 250 -4.91 -15.75 -5.62
CA GLY A 250 -4.65 -16.32 -4.29
C GLY A 250 -3.24 -16.07 -3.76
N LEU A 251 -2.27 -15.92 -4.66
CA LEU A 251 -0.87 -15.64 -4.37
C LEU A 251 -0.45 -14.20 -4.74
N ASN A 252 -1.40 -13.29 -4.98
CA ASN A 252 -1.12 -11.88 -5.21
C ASN A 252 -0.51 -11.25 -3.94
N PRO A 253 0.71 -10.67 -3.99
CA PRO A 253 1.30 -9.96 -2.87
C PRO A 253 0.74 -8.53 -2.74
N GLY A 254 -0.54 -8.45 -2.36
CA GLY A 254 -1.29 -7.20 -2.36
C GLY A 254 -0.92 -6.28 -1.21
N THR A 255 -0.57 -6.82 -0.05
CA THR A 255 -0.11 -5.99 1.07
C THR A 255 1.28 -5.42 0.80
N THR A 256 2.16 -6.18 0.13
CA THR A 256 3.43 -5.64 -0.37
C THR A 256 3.19 -4.50 -1.36
N ALA A 257 2.23 -4.63 -2.28
CA ALA A 257 1.86 -3.56 -3.20
C ALA A 257 1.35 -2.29 -2.48
N ASP A 258 0.47 -2.45 -1.49
CA ASP A 258 -0.01 -1.33 -0.65
C ASP A 258 1.15 -0.60 0.07
N LEU A 259 2.10 -1.36 0.62
CA LEU A 259 3.29 -0.80 1.27
C LEU A 259 4.17 -0.05 0.26
N ILE A 260 4.32 -0.55 -0.97
CA ILE A 260 5.07 0.14 -2.03
C ILE A 260 4.45 1.49 -2.36
N ALA A 261 3.12 1.63 -2.46
CA ALA A 261 2.48 2.94 -2.63
C ALA A 261 2.81 3.89 -1.47
N ALA A 262 2.75 3.43 -0.23
CA ALA A 262 3.08 4.24 0.94
C ALA A 262 4.55 4.68 0.97
N ILE A 263 5.46 3.76 0.61
CA ILE A 263 6.90 4.02 0.52
C ILE A 263 7.19 5.06 -0.57
N LEU A 264 6.59 4.90 -1.75
CA LEU A 264 6.69 5.85 -2.85
C LEU A 264 6.19 7.24 -2.43
N PHE A 265 5.04 7.31 -1.74
CA PHE A 265 4.51 8.57 -1.23
C PHE A 265 5.50 9.27 -0.30
N VAL A 266 6.05 8.55 0.68
CA VAL A 266 7.04 9.12 1.61
C VAL A 266 8.28 9.61 0.88
N ALA A 267 8.85 8.79 -0.02
CA ALA A 267 10.08 9.13 -0.74
C ALA A 267 9.89 10.30 -1.73
N LEU A 268 8.75 10.38 -2.41
CA LEU A 268 8.41 11.51 -3.28
C LEU A 268 8.26 12.79 -2.48
N ARG A 269 7.54 12.69 -1.36
CA ARG A 269 7.25 13.83 -0.50
C ARG A 269 8.50 14.35 0.22
N SER A 270 9.41 13.48 0.63
CA SER A 270 10.70 13.87 1.21
C SER A 270 11.72 14.37 0.19
N GLY A 271 11.44 14.22 -1.11
CA GLY A 271 12.39 14.52 -2.18
C GLY A 271 13.55 13.52 -2.29
N SER A 272 13.46 12.35 -1.65
CA SER A 272 14.48 11.31 -1.71
C SER A 272 14.55 10.65 -3.09
N ILE A 273 13.48 10.75 -3.88
CA ILE A 273 13.44 10.30 -5.27
C ILE A 273 12.86 11.38 -6.18
N LYS A 274 13.20 11.32 -7.47
CA LYS A 274 12.57 12.14 -8.50
C LYS A 274 11.19 11.59 -8.84
N ARG A 275 10.31 12.47 -9.32
CA ARG A 275 9.01 12.09 -9.85
C ARG A 275 9.20 11.13 -11.05
N PRO A 276 8.55 9.95 -11.06
CA PRO A 276 8.48 9.09 -12.23
C PRO A 276 7.89 9.79 -13.45
N GLU A 277 8.48 9.55 -14.61
CA GLU A 277 7.92 9.95 -15.90
C GLU A 277 7.21 8.74 -16.52
N PHE A 278 5.88 8.81 -16.59
CA PHE A 278 5.07 7.78 -17.22
C PHE A 278 5.04 8.05 -18.73
N ASN A 279 5.49 7.10 -19.55
CA ASN A 279 5.39 7.23 -21.01
C ASN A 279 3.92 7.24 -21.43
N LYS A 280 3.53 8.21 -22.28
CA LYS A 280 2.16 8.37 -22.79
C LYS A 280 1.65 7.18 -23.63
N GLU A 281 2.53 6.27 -24.04
CA GLU A 281 2.18 5.10 -24.87
C GLU A 281 1.70 3.89 -24.04
N THR A 282 1.82 3.95 -22.70
CA THR A 282 1.41 2.87 -21.77
C THR A 282 0.25 3.25 -20.84
N THR A 283 -0.34 4.43 -21.01
CA THR A 283 -1.53 4.93 -20.28
C THR A 283 -2.80 4.86 -21.09
#